data_AF-A0A653HBD6-F1
#
_entry.id   AF-A0A653HBD6-F1
#
_cell.length_a   1.000
_cell.length_b   1.000
_cell.length_c   1.000
_cell.angle_alpha   90.00
_cell.angle_beta   90.00
_cell.angle_gamma   90.00
#
_symmetry.space_group_name_H-M   'P 1'
#
loop_
_entity.id
_entity.type
_entity.pdbx_description
1 polymer ?
#
loop_
_entity_poly.entity_id
_entity_poly.type
_entity_poly.pdbx_seq_one_letter_code
_entity_poly.pdbx_strand_id
1 'polypeptide(L)'
;MEQVKILYLHIVDDKRTKRVRSMLEENYGKNNVICCKDENYKTDLILVFLVYFICTSFVILITLICYYFNSFIYTFILPLIIIYMTIFFIGSIIFNEIIYYKYLKKSNILYEKHKPNVMVGYEAGCTLAMHLDGPKVPMVKKKKK
;
A
#
# COMPACT_ATOMS: atom_id res chain seq x y z
N MET A 1 -27.12 -5.55 -24.92
CA MET A 1 -26.09 -6.23 -24.12
C MET A 1 -25.98 -5.50 -22.80
N GLU A 2 -26.19 -6.18 -21.68
CA GLU A 2 -26.02 -5.56 -20.36
C GLU A 2 -24.59 -5.03 -20.23
N GLN A 3 -24.44 -3.75 -19.86
CA GLN A 3 -23.12 -3.15 -19.65
C GLN A 3 -22.48 -3.79 -18.42
N VAL A 4 -21.53 -4.71 -18.65
CA VAL A 4 -20.75 -5.36 -17.59
C VAL A 4 -19.90 -4.30 -16.89
N LYS A 5 -20.21 -4.01 -15.63
CA LYS A 5 -19.39 -3.12 -14.79
C LYS A 5 -18.30 -3.93 -14.08
N ILE A 6 -17.07 -3.47 -14.21
CA ILE A 6 -15.89 -4.10 -13.64
C ILE A 6 -15.31 -3.20 -12.57
N LEU A 7 -15.12 -3.73 -11.36
CA LEU A 7 -14.38 -3.06 -10.31
C LEU A 7 -12.93 -3.58 -10.30
N TYR A 8 -12.02 -2.72 -10.74
CA TYR A 8 -10.59 -3.01 -10.78
C TYR A 8 -9.90 -2.56 -9.47
N LEU A 9 -9.41 -3.55 -8.73
CA LEU A 9 -8.82 -3.40 -7.41
C LEU A 9 -7.30 -3.56 -7.48
N HIS A 10 -6.61 -2.53 -6.99
CA HIS A 10 -5.15 -2.46 -6.86
C HIS A 10 -4.84 -1.44 -5.76
N ILE A 11 -3.73 -1.64 -5.03
CA ILE A 11 -3.28 -0.71 -3.99
C ILE A 11 -2.24 0.25 -4.56
N VAL A 12 -1.27 -0.28 -5.30
CA VAL A 12 -0.14 0.48 -5.88
C VAL A 12 -0.40 0.79 -7.35
N ASP A 13 -0.31 2.06 -7.73
CA ASP A 13 -0.47 2.49 -9.13
C ASP A 13 0.87 2.52 -9.89
N ASP A 14 1.19 1.39 -10.53
CA ASP A 14 2.40 1.16 -11.32
C ASP A 14 2.14 1.15 -12.83
N LYS A 15 3.21 1.20 -13.64
CA LYS A 15 3.11 1.01 -15.11
C LYS A 15 2.33 -0.25 -15.50
N ARG A 16 2.42 -1.32 -14.70
CA ARG A 16 1.73 -2.59 -14.95
C ARG A 16 0.23 -2.50 -14.66
N THR A 17 -0.16 -1.93 -13.53
CA THR A 17 -1.57 -1.75 -13.19
C THR A 17 -2.25 -0.82 -14.18
N LYS A 18 -1.56 0.22 -14.65
CA LYS A 18 -2.05 1.10 -15.73
C LYS A 18 -2.26 0.36 -17.04
N ARG A 19 -1.36 -0.55 -17.40
CA ARG A 19 -1.50 -1.40 -18.60
C ARG A 19 -2.69 -2.36 -18.48
N VAL A 20 -2.89 -2.98 -17.32
CA VAL A 20 -4.06 -3.86 -17.08
C VAL A 20 -5.35 -3.05 -17.16
N ARG A 21 -5.35 -1.87 -16.53
CA ARG A 21 -6.46 -0.93 -16.60
C ARG A 21 -6.78 -0.52 -18.04
N SER A 22 -5.78 -0.15 -18.84
CA SER A 22 -6.02 0.25 -20.24
C SER A 22 -6.58 -0.90 -21.06
N MET A 23 -6.09 -2.14 -20.86
CA MET A 23 -6.66 -3.32 -21.51
C MET A 23 -8.12 -3.57 -21.12
N LEU A 24 -8.50 -3.35 -19.86
CA LEU A 24 -9.89 -3.46 -19.41
C LEU A 24 -10.76 -2.35 -20.01
N GLU A 25 -10.27 -1.11 -20.04
CA GLU A 25 -10.98 0.04 -20.60
C GLU A 25 -11.19 -0.09 -22.12
N GLU A 26 -10.25 -0.71 -22.84
CA GLU A 26 -10.34 -0.98 -24.28
C GLU A 26 -11.39 -2.05 -24.60
N ASN A 27 -11.46 -3.12 -23.79
CA ASN A 27 -12.38 -4.24 -24.04
C ASN A 27 -13.80 -3.99 -23.53
N TYR A 28 -13.96 -3.30 -22.40
CA TYR A 28 -15.26 -3.13 -21.73
C TYR A 28 -15.76 -1.68 -21.75
N GLY A 29 -14.95 -0.71 -22.19
CA GLY A 29 -15.29 0.70 -22.22
C GLY A 29 -14.92 1.44 -20.92
N LYS A 30 -14.42 2.67 -21.07
CA LYS A 30 -13.94 3.51 -19.94
C LYS A 30 -14.96 3.72 -18.82
N ASN A 31 -16.24 3.87 -19.17
CA ASN A 31 -17.31 4.14 -18.20
C ASN A 31 -17.69 2.90 -17.37
N ASN A 32 -17.27 1.71 -17.82
CA ASN A 32 -17.60 0.44 -17.20
C ASN A 32 -16.49 -0.07 -16.27
N VAL A 33 -15.29 0.52 -16.32
CA VAL A 33 -14.16 0.14 -15.46
C VAL A 33 -14.03 1.15 -14.31
N ILE A 34 -14.45 0.73 -13.13
CA ILE A 34 -14.36 1.52 -11.90
C ILE A 34 -13.07 1.13 -11.20
N CYS A 35 -12.31 2.13 -10.76
CA CYS A 35 -10.98 1.93 -10.21
C CYS A 35 -10.84 2.69 -8.90
N CYS A 36 -10.41 1.99 -7.84
CA CYS A 36 -10.09 2.62 -6.57
C CYS A 36 -8.73 3.32 -6.69
N LYS A 37 -8.71 4.56 -7.18
CA LYS A 37 -7.51 5.41 -7.15
C LYS A 37 -7.41 6.12 -5.81
N ASP A 38 -6.25 6.07 -5.16
CA ASP A 38 -5.90 7.00 -4.11
C ASP A 38 -4.73 7.85 -4.58
N GLU A 39 -4.96 9.14 -4.78
CA GLU A 39 -3.92 10.08 -5.23
C GLU A 39 -2.93 10.37 -4.11
N ASN A 40 -3.36 10.21 -2.85
CA ASN A 40 -2.59 10.56 -1.67
C ASN A 40 -1.71 9.41 -1.16
N TYR A 41 -1.74 8.21 -1.76
CA TYR A 41 -0.89 7.09 -1.30
C TYR A 41 0.60 7.44 -1.34
N LYS A 42 1.04 8.16 -2.39
CA LYS A 42 2.43 8.59 -2.50
C LYS A 42 2.79 9.64 -1.46
N THR A 43 1.90 10.59 -1.19
CA THR A 43 2.13 11.62 -0.16
C THR A 43 2.14 11.01 1.23
N ASP A 44 1.25 10.04 1.51
CA ASP A 44 1.18 9.32 2.79
C ASP A 44 2.49 8.54 3.01
N LEU A 45 3.02 7.87 1.98
CA LEU A 45 4.28 7.13 2.05
C LEU A 45 5.50 8.06 2.21
N ILE A 46 5.53 9.20 1.50
CA ILE A 46 6.57 10.22 1.66
C ILE A 46 6.55 10.80 3.08
N LEU A 47 5.37 11.06 3.64
CA LEU A 47 5.22 11.56 5.00
C LEU A 47 5.80 10.57 6.02
N VAL A 48 5.49 9.28 5.89
CA VAL A 48 6.07 8.25 6.77
C VAL A 48 7.59 8.20 6.65
N PHE A 49 8.12 8.28 5.42
CA PHE A 49 9.56 8.31 5.21
C PHE A 49 10.22 9.54 5.83
N LEU A 50 9.57 10.70 5.75
CA LEU A 50 10.05 11.94 6.33
C LEU A 50 10.04 11.89 7.87
N VAL A 51 8.96 11.39 8.48
CA VAL A 51 8.89 11.18 9.94
C VAL A 51 9.99 10.21 10.39
N TYR A 52 10.18 9.12 9.65
CA TYR A 52 11.24 8.15 9.91
C TYR A 52 12.64 8.80 9.84
N PHE A 53 12.91 9.62 8.82
CA PHE A 53 14.17 10.32 8.66
C PHE A 53 14.45 11.31 9.82
N ILE A 54 13.41 12.02 10.27
CA ILE A 54 13.52 12.91 11.44
C ILE A 54 13.85 12.08 12.69
N CYS A 55 13.14 10.97 12.92
CA CYS A 55 13.41 10.07 14.04
C CYS A 55 14.83 9.49 14.01
N THR A 56 15.34 9.05 12.84
CA THR A 56 16.74 8.61 12.73
C THR A 56 17.71 9.71 13.12
N SER A 57 17.46 10.94 12.64
CA SER A 57 18.36 12.08 12.86
C SER A 57 18.43 12.43 14.34
N PHE A 58 17.31 12.38 15.06
CA PHE A 58 17.28 12.58 16.52
C PHE A 58 18.05 11.50 17.28
N VAL A 59 17.89 10.23 16.92
CA VAL A 59 18.63 9.13 17.58
C VAL A 59 20.14 9.29 17.37
N ILE A 60 20.56 9.66 16.16
CA ILE A 60 21.97 9.93 15.85
C ILE A 60 22.48 11.11 16.69
N LEU A 61 21.73 12.21 16.75
CA LEU A 61 22.10 13.40 17.54
C LEU A 61 22.28 13.06 19.03
N ILE A 62 21.34 12.32 19.61
CA ILE A 62 21.41 11.88 21.02
C ILE A 62 22.66 11.02 21.24
N THR A 63 22.90 10.05 20.35
CA THR A 63 24.09 9.18 20.45
C THR A 63 25.39 9.99 20.38
N LEU A 64 25.43 11.02 19.53
CA LEU A 64 26.60 11.87 19.31
C LEU A 64 26.84 12.83 20.49
N ILE A 65 25.78 13.42 21.05
CA ILE A 65 25.86 14.20 22.30
C ILE A 65 26.36 13.33 23.44
N CYS A 66 25.74 12.16 23.64
CA CYS A 66 26.15 11.26 24.70
C CYS A 66 27.63 10.89 24.52
N TYR A 67 28.07 10.53 23.30
CA TYR A 67 29.47 10.19 23.00
C TYR A 67 30.47 11.27 23.46
N TYR A 68 30.12 12.55 23.31
CA TYR A 68 30.95 13.65 23.78
C TYR A 68 31.12 13.67 25.31
N PHE A 69 30.10 13.26 26.07
CA PHE A 69 30.13 13.25 27.53
C PHE A 69 30.69 11.97 28.15
N ASN A 70 30.72 10.83 27.45
CA ASN A 70 31.16 9.57 28.06
C ASN A 70 31.71 8.55 27.06
N SER A 71 32.94 8.06 27.26
CA SER A 71 33.62 7.14 26.32
C SER A 71 33.04 5.72 26.28
N PHE A 72 32.26 5.29 27.27
CA PHE A 72 31.71 3.92 27.36
C PHE A 72 30.43 3.68 26.52
N ILE A 73 30.01 4.67 25.74
CA ILE A 73 28.74 4.65 25.01
C ILE A 73 28.69 3.67 23.85
N TYR A 74 29.83 3.23 23.34
CA TYR A 74 29.89 2.21 22.29
C TYR A 74 29.16 0.92 22.67
N THR A 75 29.10 0.58 23.96
CA THR A 75 28.38 -0.58 24.49
C THR A 75 26.87 -0.49 24.29
N PHE A 76 26.31 0.72 24.18
CA PHE A 76 24.88 0.97 24.00
C PHE A 76 24.45 1.07 22.53
N ILE A 77 25.38 1.16 21.58
CA ILE A 77 25.07 1.31 20.15
C ILE A 77 24.30 0.09 19.62
N LEU A 78 24.77 -1.12 19.93
CA LEU A 78 24.16 -2.35 19.46
C LEU A 78 22.70 -2.52 19.95
N PRO A 79 22.38 -2.39 21.26
CA PRO A 79 21.00 -2.48 21.72
C PRO A 79 20.11 -1.35 21.17
N LEU A 80 20.64 -0.14 20.98
CA LEU A 80 19.92 0.96 20.33
C LEU A 80 19.49 0.61 18.90
N ILE A 81 20.39 0.03 18.10
CA ILE A 81 20.07 -0.40 16.73
C ILE A 81 18.97 -1.47 16.73
N ILE A 82 19.02 -2.44 17.65
CA ILE A 82 18.03 -3.50 17.74
C ILE A 82 16.65 -2.94 18.10
N ILE A 83 16.59 -2.06 19.11
CA ILE A 83 15.35 -1.38 19.52
C ILE A 83 14.79 -0.58 18.33
N TYR A 84 15.66 0.15 17.64
CA TYR A 84 15.29 0.96 16.50
C TYR A 84 14.70 0.14 15.34
N MET A 85 15.36 -0.95 14.97
CA MET A 85 14.87 -1.88 13.94
C MET A 85 13.52 -2.46 14.34
N THR A 86 13.35 -2.84 15.61
CA THR A 86 12.08 -3.41 16.11
C THR A 86 10.94 -2.40 15.99
N ILE A 87 11.17 -1.15 16.39
CA ILE A 87 10.19 -0.06 16.24
C ILE A 87 9.85 0.17 14.77
N PHE A 88 10.84 0.16 13.88
CA PHE A 88 10.63 0.32 12.44
C PHE A 88 9.76 -0.79 11.84
N PHE A 89 10.03 -2.05 12.18
CA PHE A 89 9.24 -3.18 11.70
C PHE A 89 7.79 -3.09 12.19
N ILE A 90 7.57 -2.81 13.46
CA ILE A 90 6.23 -2.65 14.03
C ILE A 90 5.50 -1.48 13.35
N GLY A 91 6.16 -0.32 13.21
CA GLY A 91 5.59 0.85 12.56
C GLY A 91 5.22 0.58 11.10
N SER A 92 6.06 -0.16 10.38
CA SER A 92 5.79 -0.54 8.98
C SER A 92 4.60 -1.48 8.84
N ILE A 93 4.43 -2.43 9.76
CA ILE A 93 3.27 -3.33 9.79
C ILE A 93 1.98 -2.53 10.01
N ILE A 94 1.97 -1.68 11.05
CA ILE A 94 0.81 -0.85 11.40
C ILE A 94 0.44 0.07 10.22
N PHE A 95 1.44 0.70 9.60
CA PHE A 95 1.20 1.58 8.45
C PHE A 95 0.57 0.84 7.26
N ASN A 96 1.09 -0.34 6.92
CA ASN A 96 0.53 -1.15 5.84
C ASN A 96 -0.91 -1.59 6.15
N GLU A 97 -1.22 -1.91 7.40
CA GLU A 97 -2.55 -2.28 7.83
C GLU A 97 -3.54 -1.11 7.74
N ILE A 98 -3.12 0.09 8.15
CA ILE A 98 -3.93 1.32 8.01
C ILE A 98 -4.24 1.60 6.53
N ILE A 99 -3.23 1.52 5.66
CA ILE A 99 -3.43 1.67 4.22
C ILE A 99 -4.42 0.61 3.73
N TYR A 100 -4.19 -0.65 4.07
CA TYR A 100 -5.04 -1.75 3.65
C TYR A 100 -6.50 -1.51 4.02
N TYR A 101 -6.77 -1.10 5.27
CA TYR A 101 -8.12 -0.83 5.75
C TYR A 101 -8.76 0.38 5.06
N LYS A 102 -7.99 1.44 4.79
CA LYS A 102 -8.44 2.62 4.02
C LYS A 102 -8.91 2.21 2.62
N TYR A 103 -8.13 1.37 1.93
CA TYR A 103 -8.47 0.87 0.60
C TYR A 103 -9.64 -0.11 0.63
N LEU A 104 -9.75 -0.95 1.65
CA LEU A 104 -10.89 -1.85 1.83
C LEU A 104 -12.19 -1.07 2.01
N LYS A 105 -12.19 -0.06 2.90
CA LYS A 105 -13.37 0.81 3.11
C LYS A 105 -13.77 1.54 1.82
N LYS A 106 -12.81 2.07 1.06
CA LYS A 106 -13.08 2.74 -0.21
C LYS A 106 -13.62 1.78 -1.27
N SER A 107 -13.08 0.57 -1.32
CA SER A 107 -13.54 -0.49 -2.23
C SER A 107 -14.96 -0.95 -1.90
N ASN A 108 -15.30 -1.10 -0.61
CA ASN A 108 -16.66 -1.38 -0.13
C ASN A 108 -17.65 -0.31 -0.59
N ILE A 109 -17.34 0.97 -0.38
CA ILE A 109 -18.21 2.08 -0.81
C ILE A 109 -18.43 2.06 -2.32
N LEU A 110 -17.38 1.79 -3.10
CA LEU A 110 -17.49 1.69 -4.56
C LEU A 110 -18.31 0.47 -5.00
N TYR A 111 -18.15 -0.65 -4.30
CA TYR A 111 -18.91 -1.87 -4.55
C TYR A 111 -20.40 -1.65 -4.30
N GLU A 112 -20.77 -1.07 -3.15
CA GLU A 112 -22.17 -0.78 -2.81
C GLU A 112 -22.80 0.23 -3.77
N LYS A 113 -22.06 1.29 -4.13
CA LYS A 113 -22.55 2.35 -5.01
C LYS A 113 -22.80 1.88 -6.44
N HIS A 114 -21.88 1.07 -6.98
CA HIS A 114 -21.89 0.74 -8.40
C HIS A 114 -22.36 -0.68 -8.73
N LYS A 115 -22.45 -1.56 -7.72
CA LYS A 115 -22.81 -2.99 -7.83
C LYS A 115 -22.17 -3.65 -9.07
N PRO A 116 -20.82 -3.70 -9.12
CA PRO A 116 -20.10 -4.24 -10.26
C PRO A 116 -20.43 -5.73 -10.45
N ASN A 117 -20.49 -6.18 -11.71
CA ASN A 117 -20.74 -7.58 -12.05
C ASN A 117 -19.52 -8.46 -11.75
N VAL A 118 -18.31 -7.92 -11.92
CA VAL A 118 -17.06 -8.65 -11.72
C VAL A 118 -16.03 -7.76 -11.04
N MET A 119 -15.31 -8.34 -10.08
CA MET A 119 -14.17 -7.71 -9.43
C MET A 119 -12.87 -8.29 -9.98
N VAL A 120 -11.99 -7.42 -10.48
CA VAL A 120 -10.68 -7.81 -11.00
C VAL A 120 -9.61 -7.32 -10.04
N GLY A 121 -8.93 -8.23 -9.37
CA GLY A 121 -7.85 -7.91 -8.45
C GLY A 121 -6.48 -8.08 -9.08
N TYR A 122 -5.56 -7.15 -8.84
CA TYR A 122 -4.13 -7.30 -9.18
C TYR A 122 -3.25 -7.22 -7.92
N GLU A 123 -2.37 -8.21 -7.72
CA GLU A 123 -1.48 -8.33 -6.55
C GLU A 123 -2.23 -8.14 -5.22
N ALA A 124 -1.93 -7.12 -4.41
CA ALA A 124 -2.62 -6.86 -3.15
C ALA A 124 -4.12 -6.53 -3.32
N GLY A 125 -4.53 -6.13 -4.52
CA GLY A 125 -5.94 -5.97 -4.89
C GLY A 125 -6.72 -7.28 -4.93
N CYS A 126 -6.05 -8.44 -5.10
CA CYS A 126 -6.69 -9.74 -4.95
C CYS A 126 -7.14 -9.97 -3.50
N THR A 127 -6.29 -9.62 -2.53
CA THR A 127 -6.62 -9.72 -1.10
C THR A 127 -7.77 -8.79 -0.73
N LEU A 128 -7.84 -7.59 -1.31
CA LEU A 128 -9.00 -6.71 -1.14
C LEU A 128 -10.27 -7.34 -1.72
N ALA A 129 -10.19 -7.89 -2.94
CA ALA A 129 -11.33 -8.54 -3.59
C ALA A 129 -11.86 -9.74 -2.78
N MET A 130 -11.01 -10.46 -2.04
CA MET A 130 -11.44 -11.56 -1.18
C MET A 130 -12.43 -11.12 -0.10
N HIS A 131 -12.30 -9.89 0.42
CA HIS A 131 -13.15 -9.34 1.49
C HIS A 131 -14.45 -8.72 0.99
N LEU A 132 -14.65 -8.67 -0.33
CA LEU A 132 -15.88 -8.18 -0.96
C LEU A 132 -16.73 -9.37 -1.41
N ASP A 133 -18.05 -9.26 -1.34
CA ASP A 133 -18.94 -10.30 -1.86
C ASP A 133 -19.13 -10.15 -3.36
N GLY A 134 -19.04 -11.24 -4.13
CA GLY A 134 -19.31 -11.23 -5.58
C GLY A 134 -18.27 -11.97 -6.43
N PRO A 135 -18.45 -12.00 -7.77
CA PRO A 135 -17.57 -12.72 -8.69
C PRO A 135 -16.18 -12.08 -8.76
N LYS A 136 -15.13 -12.88 -8.58
CA LYS A 136 -13.73 -12.43 -8.47
C LYS A 136 -12.87 -13.06 -9.55
N VAL A 137 -12.07 -12.24 -10.21
CA VAL A 137 -11.09 -12.67 -11.22
C VAL A 137 -9.70 -12.17 -10.83
N PRO A 138 -8.77 -13.06 -10.46
CA PRO A 138 -7.40 -12.65 -10.18
C PRO A 138 -6.64 -12.39 -11.49
N MET A 139 -6.11 -11.19 -11.65
CA MET A 139 -5.13 -10.89 -12.70
C MET A 139 -3.74 -11.30 -12.21
N VAL A 140 -3.38 -12.56 -12.44
CA VAL A 140 -2.08 -13.10 -12.03
C VAL A 140 -1.01 -12.69 -13.03
N LYS A 141 0.14 -12.30 -12.50
CA LYS A 141 1.37 -12.02 -13.25
C LYS A 141 1.77 -13.27 -14.03
N LYS A 142 1.77 -13.23 -15.37
CA LYS A 142 2.51 -14.23 -16.15
C LYS A 142 3.99 -14.07 -15.80
N LYS A 143 4.58 -15.05 -15.09
CA LYS A 143 6.04 -15.17 -15.01
C LYS A 143 6.54 -15.33 -16.45
N LYS A 144 7.32 -14.35 -16.95
CA LYS A 144 8.14 -14.59 -18.14
C LYS A 144 9.12 -15.70 -17.76
N LYS A 145 8.96 -16.86 -18.40
CA LYS A 145 10.03 -17.87 -18.48
C LYS A 145 11.15 -17.30 -19.32
#